data_AF-A0A0J1FF40-F1
#
_entry.id   AF-A0A0J1FF40-F1
#
_cell.length_a   1.000
_cell.length_b   1.000
_cell.length_c   1.000
_cell.angle_alpha   90.00
_cell.angle_beta   90.00
_cell.angle_gamma   90.00
#
_symmetry.space_group_name_H-M   'P 1'
#
loop_
_entity.id
_entity.type
_entity.pdbx_description
1 polymer ?
#
loop_
_entity_poly.entity_id
_entity_poly.type
_entity_poly.pdbx_seq_one_letter_code
_entity_poly.pdbx_strand_id
1 'polypeptide(L)'
;MNLPAKRNLYASRELGFTSNPPLVQVAHAAVKAKDNPYYRIKYERIAKRRGKKRAIIAIARMILTAIYHMLSTGEVFNPCDLYQVDMTVELRDKQKEKALKRAVSLLISQGIVQASDILDSTLKPA
;
A
#
# COMPACT_ATOMS: atom_id res chain seq x y z
N MET A 1 18.22 5.71 -46.35
CA MET A 1 18.90 6.44 -45.25
C MET A 1 17.86 6.72 -44.16
N ASN A 2 18.21 6.41 -42.91
CA ASN A 2 17.39 6.20 -41.71
C ASN A 2 16.06 6.97 -41.52
N LEU A 3 15.01 6.21 -41.18
CA LEU A 3 13.78 6.69 -40.52
C LEU A 3 14.11 7.37 -39.17
N PRO A 4 13.48 8.51 -38.83
CA PRO A 4 13.56 9.04 -37.47
C PRO A 4 12.76 8.16 -36.50
N ALA A 5 13.46 7.67 -35.48
CA ALA A 5 12.95 6.78 -34.45
C ALA A 5 11.88 7.44 -33.56
N LYS A 6 10.76 6.72 -33.39
CA LYS A 6 9.79 6.78 -32.28
C LYS A 6 9.41 8.18 -31.78
N ARG A 7 8.49 8.86 -32.48
CA ARG A 7 7.59 9.86 -31.85
C ARG A 7 6.75 9.13 -30.81
N ASN A 8 7.08 9.32 -29.53
CA ASN A 8 6.21 8.90 -28.42
C ASN A 8 4.83 9.56 -28.59
N LEU A 9 3.77 8.77 -28.46
CA LEU A 9 2.36 9.12 -28.67
C LEU A 9 1.77 10.22 -27.74
N TYR A 10 2.58 11.07 -27.12
CA TYR A 10 2.11 12.14 -26.22
C TYR A 10 1.79 13.46 -26.93
N ALA A 11 1.96 13.52 -28.26
CA ALA A 11 1.74 14.74 -29.04
C ALA A 11 0.41 14.66 -29.79
N SER A 12 -0.72 14.79 -29.10
CA SER A 12 -2.03 15.17 -29.65
C SER A 12 -3.08 15.37 -28.55
N ARG A 13 -3.24 16.60 -28.05
CA ARG A 13 -4.54 17.24 -27.77
C ARG A 13 -4.32 18.60 -27.11
N GLU A 14 -4.77 19.63 -27.81
CA GLU A 14 -4.71 21.02 -27.38
C GLU A 14 -5.79 21.35 -26.33
N LEU A 15 -5.54 22.46 -25.63
CA LEU A 15 -6.45 23.32 -24.84
C LEU A 15 -6.80 22.88 -23.40
N GLY A 16 -6.15 23.52 -22.43
CA GLY A 16 -6.84 24.05 -21.24
C GLY A 16 -6.49 23.54 -19.84
N PHE A 17 -5.79 22.42 -19.66
CA PHE A 17 -5.43 21.96 -18.30
C PHE A 17 -4.12 21.17 -18.31
N THR A 18 -3.00 21.87 -18.56
CA THR A 18 -1.65 21.33 -18.33
C THR A 18 -1.32 21.36 -16.85
N SER A 19 -2.18 20.81 -16.00
CA SER A 19 -1.78 20.48 -14.65
C SER A 19 -1.75 18.96 -14.59
N ASN A 20 -0.70 18.42 -13.99
CA ASN A 20 -0.51 16.97 -13.88
C ASN A 20 -1.83 16.27 -13.50
N PRO A 21 -2.10 15.02 -13.94
CA PRO A 21 -3.36 14.34 -13.67
C PRO A 21 -3.78 14.52 -12.20
N PRO A 22 -5.08 14.70 -11.88
CA PRO A 22 -5.53 15.12 -10.54
C PRO A 22 -4.90 14.32 -9.39
N LEU A 23 -4.75 13.01 -9.60
CA LEU A 23 -4.13 12.10 -8.64
C LEU A 23 -2.64 12.40 -8.36
N VAL A 24 -1.90 12.89 -9.35
CA VAL A 24 -0.51 13.35 -9.18
C VAL A 24 -0.44 14.63 -8.35
N GLN A 25 -1.43 15.53 -8.48
CA GLN A 25 -1.51 16.72 -7.62
C GLN A 25 -1.82 16.35 -6.18
N VAL A 26 -2.76 15.42 -5.96
CA VAL A 26 -3.06 14.87 -4.64
C VAL A 26 -1.81 14.23 -4.04
N ALA A 27 -1.06 13.45 -4.81
CA ALA A 27 0.21 12.88 -4.35
C ALA A 27 1.26 13.96 -4.01
N HIS A 28 1.37 15.03 -4.81
CA HIS A 28 2.25 16.15 -4.52
C HIS A 28 1.87 16.89 -3.23
N ALA A 29 0.57 17.10 -2.99
CA ALA A 29 0.06 17.68 -1.76
C ALA A 29 0.33 16.77 -0.56
N ALA A 30 0.03 15.47 -0.69
CA ALA A 30 0.22 14.47 0.36
C ALA A 30 1.69 14.33 0.79
N VAL A 31 2.64 14.45 -0.12
CA VAL A 31 4.09 14.39 0.20
C VAL A 31 4.57 15.68 0.89
N LYS A 32 3.92 16.81 0.64
CA LYS A 32 4.25 18.11 1.26
C LYS A 32 3.52 18.38 2.58
N ALA A 33 2.46 17.63 2.87
CA ALA A 33 1.69 17.76 4.11
C ALA A 33 2.61 17.56 5.33
N LYS A 34 2.48 18.46 6.30
CA LYS A 34 3.25 18.41 7.55
C LYS A 34 2.54 17.59 8.63
N ASP A 35 1.22 17.60 8.61
CA ASP A 35 0.36 16.98 9.64
C ASP A 35 0.41 15.45 9.59
N ASN A 36 0.59 14.86 8.39
CA ASN A 36 0.72 13.42 8.23
C ASN A 36 2.00 13.07 7.44
N PRO A 37 3.12 12.75 8.11
CA PRO A 37 4.39 12.49 7.45
C PRO A 37 4.47 11.14 6.73
N TYR A 38 3.43 10.30 6.80
CA TYR A 38 3.45 8.93 6.27
C TYR A 38 3.84 8.85 4.79
N TYR A 39 3.13 9.58 3.93
CA TYR A 39 3.38 9.58 2.48
C TYR A 39 4.71 10.25 2.13
N ARG A 40 5.16 11.22 2.92
CA ARG A 40 6.46 11.88 2.77
C ARG A 40 7.62 10.91 2.99
N ILE A 41 7.61 10.18 4.11
CA ILE A 41 8.64 9.19 4.43
C ILE A 41 8.70 8.08 3.37
N LYS A 42 7.55 7.60 2.90
CA LYS A 42 7.50 6.60 1.82
C LYS A 42 8.02 7.16 0.50
N TYR A 43 7.64 8.38 0.14
CA TYR A 43 8.13 9.06 -1.05
C TYR A 43 9.66 9.16 -1.04
N GLU A 44 10.26 9.62 0.06
CA GLU A 44 11.71 9.76 0.19
C GLU A 44 12.45 8.42 0.01
N ARG A 45 11.95 7.35 0.64
CA ARG A 45 12.52 6.00 0.50
C ARG A 45 12.46 5.46 -0.93
N ILE A 46 11.38 5.76 -1.67
CA ILE A 46 11.22 5.33 -3.06
C ILE A 46 12.04 6.22 -3.99
N ALA A 47 12.04 7.54 -3.75
CA ALA A 47 12.77 8.51 -4.53
C ALA A 47 14.29 8.25 -4.48
N LYS A 48 14.81 7.87 -3.31
CA LYS A 48 16.23 7.48 -3.13
C LYS A 48 16.63 6.28 -3.98
N ARG A 49 15.71 5.33 -4.24
CA ARG A 49 16.00 4.09 -4.99
C ARG A 49 15.64 4.12 -6.46
N ARG A 50 14.56 4.81 -6.83
CA ARG A 50 13.95 4.76 -8.18
C ARG A 50 13.77 6.14 -8.84
N GLY A 51 14.14 7.22 -8.15
CA GLY A 51 14.01 8.60 -8.63
C GLY A 51 12.67 9.25 -8.35
N LYS A 52 12.66 10.59 -8.34
CA LYS A 52 11.53 11.44 -7.91
C LYS A 52 10.24 11.21 -8.72
N LYS A 53 10.34 11.11 -10.06
CA LYS A 53 9.18 10.90 -10.95
C LYS A 53 8.47 9.57 -10.67
N ARG A 54 9.23 8.48 -10.52
CA ARG A 54 8.68 7.15 -10.21
C ARG A 54 8.09 7.09 -8.79
N ALA A 55 8.67 7.84 -7.86
CA ALA A 55 8.17 7.91 -6.48
C ALA A 55 6.79 8.59 -6.38
N ILE A 56 6.56 9.70 -7.07
CA ILE A 56 5.23 10.34 -7.08
C ILE A 56 4.16 9.42 -7.67
N ILE A 57 4.46 8.72 -8.77
CA ILE A 57 3.53 7.76 -9.39
C ILE A 57 3.22 6.61 -8.42
N ALA A 58 4.22 6.10 -7.69
CA ALA A 58 3.99 5.08 -6.68
C ALA A 58 3.07 5.57 -5.55
N ILE A 59 3.29 6.78 -5.03
CA ILE A 59 2.42 7.38 -4.00
C ILE A 59 1.00 7.61 -4.53
N ALA A 60 0.85 8.09 -5.76
CA ALA A 60 -0.44 8.24 -6.42
C ALA A 60 -1.22 6.92 -6.47
N ARG A 61 -0.57 5.83 -6.90
CA ARG A 61 -1.18 4.48 -6.91
C ARG A 61 -1.57 4.04 -5.50
N MET A 62 -0.72 4.27 -4.50
CA MET A 62 -1.01 3.92 -3.11
C MET A 62 -2.22 4.67 -2.56
N ILE A 63 -2.34 5.97 -2.83
CA ILE A 63 -3.50 6.77 -2.39
C ILE A 63 -4.78 6.26 -3.07
N LEU A 64 -4.75 6.01 -4.38
CA LEU A 64 -5.90 5.49 -5.12
C LEU A 64 -6.38 4.15 -4.54
N THR A 65 -5.44 3.23 -4.31
CA THR A 65 -5.71 1.92 -3.72
C THR A 65 -6.31 2.04 -2.31
N ALA A 66 -5.76 2.92 -1.47
CA ALA A 66 -6.29 3.15 -0.13
C ALA A 66 -7.73 3.65 -0.18
N ILE A 67 -8.04 4.62 -1.06
CA ILE A 67 -9.40 5.15 -1.24
C ILE A 67 -10.36 4.06 -1.70
N TYR A 68 -9.96 3.23 -2.67
CA TYR A 68 -10.79 2.12 -3.14
C TYR A 68 -11.15 1.15 -2.00
N HIS A 69 -10.18 0.78 -1.17
CA HIS A 69 -10.43 -0.10 -0.03
C HIS A 69 -11.31 0.56 1.03
N MET A 70 -11.02 1.81 1.44
CA MET A 70 -11.87 2.52 2.40
C MET A 70 -13.32 2.64 1.91
N LEU A 71 -13.55 2.85 0.62
CA LEU A 71 -14.90 2.92 0.05
C LEU A 71 -15.56 1.54 -0.10
N SER A 72 -14.78 0.49 -0.39
CA SER A 72 -15.34 -0.84 -0.64
C SER A 72 -15.58 -1.66 0.64
N THR A 73 -14.72 -1.55 1.65
CA THR A 73 -14.86 -2.27 2.93
C THR A 73 -15.43 -1.39 4.05
N GLY A 74 -15.41 -0.06 3.88
CA GLY A 74 -15.84 0.88 4.93
C GLY A 74 -14.87 1.01 6.10
N GLU A 75 -13.69 0.37 6.02
CA GLU A 75 -12.69 0.39 7.08
C GLU A 75 -11.87 1.69 7.06
N VAL A 76 -11.40 2.11 8.25
CA VAL A 76 -10.52 3.28 8.40
C VAL A 76 -9.18 3.00 7.75
N PHE A 77 -8.57 4.02 7.11
CA PHE A 77 -7.25 3.94 6.49
C PHE A 77 -6.23 3.20 7.37
N ASN A 78 -5.84 1.99 6.96
CA ASN A 78 -4.76 1.27 7.60
C ASN A 78 -3.51 1.29 6.72
N PRO A 79 -2.38 1.86 7.20
CA PRO A 79 -1.13 1.90 6.43
C PRO A 79 -0.56 0.52 6.04
N CYS A 80 -1.06 -0.57 6.63
CA CYS A 80 -0.76 -1.96 6.25
C CYS A 80 -1.49 -2.44 4.98
N ASP A 81 -2.63 -1.85 4.61
CA ASP A 81 -3.45 -2.34 3.49
C ASP A 81 -2.77 -2.18 2.13
N LEU A 82 -1.81 -1.27 2.05
CA LEU A 82 -1.01 -1.06 0.85
C LEU A 82 -0.13 -2.26 0.50
N TYR A 83 0.18 -3.14 1.45
CA TYR A 83 0.84 -4.41 1.17
C TYR A 83 -0.13 -5.47 0.63
N GLN A 84 -1.41 -5.41 0.99
CA GLN A 84 -2.40 -6.46 0.68
C GLN A 84 -2.85 -6.46 -0.79
N VAL A 85 -2.61 -5.37 -1.51
CA VAL A 85 -3.21 -5.11 -2.83
C VAL A 85 -2.46 -5.78 -3.97
N ASP A 86 -1.14 -5.91 -3.84
CA ASP A 86 -0.31 -6.65 -4.79
C ASP A 86 -0.03 -8.10 -4.31
N MET A 87 -0.62 -8.53 -3.19
CA MET A 87 -0.42 -9.86 -2.58
C MET A 87 -1.49 -10.85 -3.05
N THR A 88 -1.06 -12.00 -3.59
CA THR A 88 -1.96 -13.14 -3.87
C THR A 88 -2.58 -13.65 -2.56
N VAL A 89 -3.80 -14.21 -2.64
CA VAL A 89 -4.57 -14.69 -1.48
C VAL A 89 -3.71 -15.61 -0.59
N GLU A 90 -2.94 -16.52 -1.21
CA GLU A 90 -2.05 -17.45 -0.50
C GLU A 90 -0.96 -16.76 0.33
N LEU A 91 -0.37 -15.67 -0.18
CA LEU A 91 0.66 -14.93 0.55
C LEU A 91 0.04 -14.18 1.74
N ARG A 92 -1.20 -13.70 1.58
CA ARG A 92 -1.96 -13.03 2.64
C ARG A 92 -2.25 -14.01 3.79
N ASP A 93 -2.67 -15.24 3.46
CA ASP A 93 -2.97 -16.26 4.45
C ASP A 93 -1.69 -16.74 5.18
N LYS A 94 -0.59 -16.93 4.45
CA LYS A 94 0.72 -17.23 5.05
C LYS A 94 1.21 -16.11 5.99
N GLN A 95 0.91 -14.86 5.70
CA GLN A 95 1.25 -13.75 6.59
C GLN A 95 0.36 -13.72 7.83
N LYS A 96 -0.95 -13.93 7.68
CA LYS A 96 -1.88 -14.08 8.80
C LYS A 96 -1.45 -15.20 9.73
N GLU A 97 -1.10 -16.35 9.18
CA GLU A 97 -0.62 -17.51 9.95
C GLU A 97 0.67 -17.17 10.74
N LYS A 98 1.63 -16.47 10.12
CA LYS A 98 2.85 -16.01 10.80
C LYS A 98 2.55 -15.00 11.91
N ALA A 99 1.62 -14.09 11.68
CA ALA A 99 1.20 -13.11 12.68
C ALA A 99 0.51 -13.80 13.88
N LEU A 100 -0.38 -14.76 13.61
CA LEU A 100 -1.05 -15.59 14.61
C LEU A 100 -0.04 -16.40 15.43
N LYS A 101 0.91 -17.07 14.78
CA LYS A 101 2.00 -17.81 15.47
C LYS A 101 2.82 -16.91 16.39
N ARG A 102 3.13 -15.69 15.95
CA ARG A 102 3.84 -14.71 16.78
C ARG A 102 2.99 -14.22 17.95
N ALA A 103 1.72 -13.92 17.73
CA ALA A 103 0.80 -13.50 18.78
C ALA A 103 0.65 -14.58 19.85
N VAL A 104 0.45 -15.84 19.45
CA VAL A 104 0.42 -17.00 20.34
C VAL A 104 1.72 -17.13 21.15
N SER A 105 2.87 -17.05 20.48
CA SER A 105 4.17 -17.12 21.14
C SER A 105 4.37 -15.98 22.16
N LEU A 106 3.82 -14.79 21.90
CA LEU A 106 3.87 -13.65 22.82
C LEU A 106 2.91 -13.82 24.01
N LEU A 107 1.70 -14.34 23.77
CA LEU A 107 0.73 -14.57 24.84
C LEU A 107 1.19 -15.64 25.84
N ILE A 108 1.84 -16.69 25.34
CA ILE A 108 2.46 -17.72 26.17
C ILE A 108 3.63 -17.13 26.97
N SER A 109 4.47 -16.29 26.36
CA SER A 109 5.63 -15.71 27.06
C SER A 109 5.24 -14.69 28.14
N GLN A 110 4.10 -14.02 27.99
CA GLN A 110 3.54 -13.13 29.02
C GLN A 110 2.73 -13.87 30.09
N GLY A 111 2.54 -15.19 29.96
CA GLY A 111 1.80 -16.01 30.93
C GLY A 111 0.30 -15.73 30.99
N ILE A 112 -0.25 -15.04 29.98
CA ILE A 112 -1.68 -14.69 29.90
C ILE A 112 -2.50 -15.92 29.47
N VAL A 113 -1.90 -16.83 28.70
CA VAL A 113 -2.56 -18.02 28.15
C VAL A 113 -1.62 -19.22 28.32
N GLN A 114 -2.12 -20.35 28.82
CA GLN A 114 -1.37 -21.60 28.87
C GLN A 114 -1.51 -22.35 27.54
N ALA A 115 -0.49 -23.12 27.14
CA ALA A 115 -0.51 -23.87 25.87
C ALA A 115 -1.69 -24.87 25.80
N SER A 116 -2.22 -25.28 26.94
CA SER A 116 -3.43 -26.11 27.08
C SER A 116 -4.70 -25.43 26.56
N ASP A 117 -4.84 -24.12 26.75
CA ASP A 117 -6.10 -23.39 26.49
C ASP A 117 -6.33 -23.18 24.99
N ILE A 118 -5.27 -23.25 24.19
CA ILE A 118 -5.31 -23.08 22.74
C ILE A 118 -5.86 -24.34 22.06
N LEU A 119 -5.57 -25.53 22.62
CA LEU A 119 -5.97 -26.82 22.04
C LEU A 119 -7.49 -27.05 22.10
N ASP A 120 -8.17 -26.55 23.14
CA ASP A 120 -9.63 -26.70 23.29
C ASP A 120 -10.44 -25.94 22.22
N SER A 121 -9.89 -24.86 21.67
CA SER A 121 -10.56 -24.08 20.62
C SER A 121 -10.54 -24.73 19.23
N THR A 122 -9.60 -25.66 19.00
CA THR A 122 -9.46 -26.38 17.71
C THR A 122 -10.37 -27.60 17.58
N LEU A 123 -11.09 -27.99 18.64
CA LEU A 123 -11.95 -29.18 18.69
C LEU A 123 -13.45 -28.92 18.44
N LYS A 124 -13.85 -27.70 18.03
CA LYS A 124 -15.22 -27.46 17.54
C LYS A 124 -15.21 -26.90 16.12
N PRO A 125 -15.18 -27.77 15.10
CA PRO A 125 -15.83 -27.42 13.85
C PRO A 125 -17.34 -27.36 14.10
N ALA A 126 -17.94 -26.18 13.87
CA ALA A 126 -19.37 -26.02 13.64
C ALA A 126 -19.59 -25.71 12.16
#